data_AF-A0A4Q3ZAF4-F1
#
_entry.id   AF-A0A4Q3ZAF4-F1
#
_cell.length_a   1.000
_cell.length_b   1.000
_cell.length_c   1.000
_cell.angle_alpha   90.00
_cell.angle_beta   90.00
_cell.angle_gamma   90.00
#
_symmetry.space_group_name_H-M   'P 1'
#
loop_
_entity.id
_entity.type
_entity.pdbx_description
1 polymer ?
#
loop_
_entity_poly.entity_id
_entity_poly.type
_entity_poly.pdbx_seq_one_letter_code
_entity_poly.pdbx_strand_id
1 'polypeptide(L)'
;MASFQSIPSSVPSLRFADRRRHLALSLPRWATDCLRRADPSIPRNRPLVLWEKIKGGMRLSGLDALASRAGLSVGQNLSDARALVPGLLVFEHDPEFTAHVFSEFADWHSNASPIVAVHDALTPYGDLMLDITGVAHLFGGEAQMLDTLTGRLRALGYTTHGAIADTVGAAWAFAHFDPGRVVPESELEAALADLPVNALRLTEAQVSNALPHLRAVMQRRMHVCNQCLLPTSVIL
;
A
#
# COMPACT_ATOMS: atom_id res chain seq x y z
N MET A 1 25.84 -13.36 55.98
CA MET A 1 25.43 -12.12 55.31
C MET A 1 26.47 -11.79 54.24
N ALA A 2 26.25 -12.29 53.02
CA ALA A 2 27.13 -12.01 51.88
C ALA A 2 26.46 -10.89 51.06
N SER A 3 27.13 -9.73 51.00
CA SER A 3 26.68 -8.57 50.23
C SER A 3 26.80 -8.87 48.73
N PHE A 4 25.67 -8.85 48.04
CA PHE A 4 25.60 -8.88 46.58
C PHE A 4 26.03 -7.50 46.06
N GLN A 5 27.24 -7.39 45.53
CA GLN A 5 27.69 -6.18 44.84
C GLN A 5 27.03 -6.14 43.46
N SER A 6 26.36 -5.03 43.17
CA SER A 6 25.65 -4.76 41.92
C SER A 6 26.60 -4.85 40.72
N ILE A 7 26.23 -5.66 39.73
CA ILE A 7 26.92 -5.75 38.43
C ILE A 7 26.70 -4.41 37.69
N PRO A 8 27.75 -3.74 37.20
CA PRO A 8 27.56 -2.58 36.32
C PRO A 8 26.90 -3.03 35.01
N SER A 9 25.67 -2.58 34.79
CA SER A 9 24.88 -2.86 33.59
C SER A 9 25.39 -2.05 32.39
N SER A 10 26.57 -2.38 31.87
CA SER A 10 26.96 -1.97 30.53
C SER A 10 26.67 -3.12 29.56
N VAL A 11 25.38 -3.31 29.26
CA VAL A 11 25.00 -4.11 28.10
C VAL A 11 25.43 -3.31 26.88
N PRO A 12 26.25 -3.85 25.95
CA PRO A 12 26.49 -3.18 24.69
C PRO A 12 25.13 -3.05 24.00
N SER A 13 24.64 -1.83 23.81
CA SER A 13 23.51 -1.59 22.94
C SER A 13 23.91 -2.14 21.58
N LEU A 14 23.27 -3.24 21.17
CA LEU A 14 23.37 -3.75 19.81
C LEU A 14 22.87 -2.62 18.91
N ARG A 15 23.80 -1.84 18.38
CA ARG A 15 23.56 -0.79 17.40
C ARG A 15 23.23 -1.46 16.06
N PHE A 16 22.14 -2.23 16.01
CA PHE A 16 21.35 -2.22 14.79
C PHE A 16 20.98 -0.76 14.61
N ALA A 17 21.41 -0.16 13.50
CA ALA A 17 21.27 1.26 13.26
C ALA A 17 19.88 1.73 13.69
N ASP A 18 19.81 2.90 14.32
CA ASP A 18 18.63 3.57 14.88
C ASP A 18 17.56 3.94 13.82
N ARG A 19 17.57 3.24 12.69
CA ARG A 19 16.89 3.58 11.46
C ARG A 19 16.25 2.33 10.89
N ARG A 20 14.97 2.17 11.21
CA ARG A 20 14.13 1.10 10.66
C ARG A 20 13.88 1.36 9.19
N ARG A 21 13.83 0.31 8.38
CA ARG A 21 13.48 0.39 6.96
C ARG A 21 12.39 -0.59 6.65
N HIS A 22 11.33 -0.11 6.01
CA HIS A 22 10.14 -0.89 5.71
C HIS A 22 9.91 -0.90 4.20
N LEU A 23 9.66 -2.07 3.65
CA LEU A 23 9.18 -2.27 2.28
C LEU A 23 7.70 -2.63 2.33
N ALA A 24 6.89 -1.90 1.59
CA ALA A 24 5.50 -2.29 1.32
C ALA A 24 5.40 -2.86 -0.10
N LEU A 25 4.68 -3.97 -0.25
CA LEU A 25 4.29 -4.55 -1.53
C LEU A 25 2.77 -4.54 -1.66
N SER A 26 2.27 -3.83 -2.67
CA SER A 26 0.84 -3.78 -2.98
C SER A 26 0.50 -4.63 -4.20
N LEU A 27 -0.59 -5.40 -4.09
CA LEU A 27 -1.07 -6.36 -5.09
C LEU A 27 -2.49 -5.97 -5.54
N PRO A 28 -2.64 -4.84 -6.27
CA PRO A 28 -3.95 -4.23 -6.55
C PRO A 28 -4.90 -5.10 -7.38
N ARG A 29 -4.38 -6.18 -7.99
CA ARG A 29 -5.11 -7.07 -8.91
C ARG A 29 -5.04 -8.53 -8.47
N TRP A 30 -4.77 -8.76 -7.18
CA TRP A 30 -4.52 -10.06 -6.60
C TRP A 30 -5.44 -11.18 -7.12
N ALA A 31 -6.76 -11.03 -6.95
CA ALA A 31 -7.71 -12.08 -7.30
C ALA A 31 -7.72 -12.42 -8.81
N THR A 32 -7.67 -11.41 -9.68
CA THR A 32 -7.63 -11.61 -11.14
C THR A 32 -6.29 -12.17 -11.61
N ASP A 33 -5.20 -11.80 -10.94
CA ASP A 33 -3.87 -12.31 -11.25
C ASP A 33 -3.73 -13.77 -10.81
N CYS A 34 -4.24 -14.14 -9.62
CA CYS A 34 -4.32 -15.53 -9.16
C CYS A 34 -5.08 -16.41 -10.14
N LEU A 35 -6.25 -15.98 -10.61
CA LEU A 35 -7.03 -16.71 -11.61
C LEU A 35 -6.24 -16.92 -12.91
N ARG A 36 -5.62 -15.86 -13.45
CA ARG A 36 -4.83 -15.95 -14.69
C ARG A 36 -3.54 -16.77 -14.55
N ARG A 37 -2.99 -16.85 -13.33
CA ARG A 37 -1.85 -17.73 -13.04
C ARG A 37 -2.27 -19.20 -12.96
N ALA A 38 -3.43 -19.46 -12.36
CA ALA A 38 -3.99 -20.81 -12.28
C ALA A 38 -4.46 -21.34 -13.65
N ASP A 39 -4.99 -20.45 -14.50
CA ASP A 39 -5.41 -20.79 -15.86
C ASP A 39 -4.76 -19.85 -16.90
N PRO A 40 -3.59 -20.24 -17.44
CA PRO A 40 -2.89 -19.50 -18.49
C PRO A 40 -3.65 -19.43 -19.83
N SER A 41 -4.71 -20.22 -20.03
CA SER A 41 -5.51 -20.19 -21.26
C SER A 41 -6.38 -18.94 -21.36
N ILE A 42 -6.63 -18.25 -20.23
CA ILE A 42 -7.45 -17.04 -20.17
C ILE A 42 -6.74 -15.89 -20.93
N PRO A 43 -7.34 -15.34 -22.00
CA PRO A 43 -6.71 -14.31 -22.83
C PRO A 43 -6.38 -13.03 -22.06
N ARG A 44 -5.13 -12.55 -22.15
CA ARG A 44 -4.67 -11.32 -21.48
C ARG A 44 -5.06 -10.02 -22.20
N ASN A 45 -5.51 -10.12 -23.45
CA ASN A 45 -5.91 -8.99 -24.29
C ASN A 45 -7.41 -8.64 -24.17
N ARG A 46 -8.14 -9.28 -23.26
CA ARG A 46 -9.56 -9.01 -23.00
C ARG A 46 -9.77 -8.59 -21.54
N PRO A 47 -10.64 -7.59 -21.29
CA PRO A 47 -11.05 -7.22 -19.93
C PRO A 47 -11.60 -8.40 -19.17
N LEU A 48 -11.18 -8.56 -17.91
CA LEU A 48 -11.61 -9.63 -17.02
C LEU A 48 -12.13 -9.05 -15.70
N VAL A 49 -13.25 -9.59 -15.24
CA VAL A 49 -13.81 -9.31 -13.92
C VAL A 49 -14.14 -10.59 -13.18
N LEU A 50 -14.08 -10.50 -11.86
CA LEU A 50 -14.65 -11.48 -10.95
C LEU A 50 -15.96 -10.94 -10.38
N TRP A 51 -16.92 -11.83 -10.10
CA TRP A 51 -18.18 -11.47 -9.49
C TRP A 51 -18.52 -12.35 -8.29
N GLU A 52 -19.32 -11.81 -7.38
CA GLU A 52 -19.88 -12.54 -6.24
C GLU A 52 -21.36 -12.18 -6.02
N LYS A 53 -22.08 -13.01 -5.24
CA LYS A 53 -23.46 -12.74 -4.82
C LYS A 53 -23.48 -11.86 -3.56
N ILE A 54 -23.92 -10.62 -3.70
CA ILE A 54 -24.10 -9.69 -2.57
C ILE A 54 -25.58 -9.33 -2.44
N LYS A 55 -26.20 -9.68 -1.31
CA LYS A 55 -27.62 -9.39 -1.00
C LYS A 55 -28.58 -9.80 -2.15
N GLY A 56 -28.31 -10.96 -2.76
CA GLY A 56 -29.12 -11.51 -3.86
C GLY A 56 -28.80 -10.98 -5.27
N GLY A 57 -27.88 -10.00 -5.41
CA GLY A 57 -27.44 -9.49 -6.70
C GLY A 57 -26.01 -9.92 -7.07
N MET A 58 -25.75 -10.12 -8.36
CA MET A 58 -24.40 -10.38 -8.88
C MET A 58 -23.63 -9.06 -9.02
N ARG A 59 -22.53 -8.92 -8.28
CA ARG A 59 -21.72 -7.69 -8.27
C ARG A 59 -20.26 -8.00 -8.55
N LEU A 60 -19.57 -7.06 -9.19
CA LEU A 60 -18.14 -7.17 -9.44
C LEU A 60 -17.38 -7.13 -8.11
N SER A 61 -16.51 -8.12 -7.87
CA SER A 61 -15.66 -8.19 -6.67
C SER A 61 -14.19 -7.95 -6.99
N GLY A 62 -13.76 -8.20 -8.23
CA GLY A 62 -12.40 -7.98 -8.69
C GLY A 62 -12.35 -7.56 -10.16
N LEU A 63 -11.37 -6.75 -10.53
CA LEU A 63 -11.18 -6.27 -11.90
C LEU A 63 -9.72 -6.36 -12.29
N ASP A 64 -9.46 -6.72 -13.54
CA ASP A 64 -8.13 -6.57 -14.11
C ASP A 64 -7.88 -5.14 -14.60
N ALA A 65 -6.66 -4.87 -15.08
CA ALA A 65 -6.27 -3.55 -15.54
C ALA A 65 -7.07 -3.05 -16.76
N LEU A 66 -7.49 -3.96 -17.66
CA LEU A 66 -8.27 -3.61 -18.84
C LEU A 66 -9.71 -3.25 -18.46
N ALA A 67 -10.31 -4.02 -17.54
CA ALA A 67 -11.65 -3.75 -17.00
C ALA A 67 -11.70 -2.41 -16.25
N SER A 68 -10.71 -2.11 -15.41
CA SER A 68 -10.63 -0.81 -14.74
C SER A 68 -10.44 0.36 -15.71
N ARG A 69 -9.62 0.22 -16.76
CA ARG A 69 -9.48 1.25 -17.80
C ARG A 69 -10.75 1.46 -18.62
N ALA A 70 -11.59 0.44 -18.72
CA ALA A 70 -12.90 0.53 -19.36
C ALA A 70 -13.97 1.20 -18.47
N GLY A 71 -13.60 1.70 -17.28
CA GLY A 71 -14.49 2.43 -16.39
C GLY A 71 -15.32 1.54 -15.45
N LEU A 72 -15.03 0.24 -15.39
CA LEU A 72 -15.70 -0.65 -14.44
C LEU A 72 -15.16 -0.48 -13.02
N SER A 73 -16.04 -0.65 -12.03
CA SER A 73 -15.73 -0.48 -10.60
C SER A 73 -16.18 -1.68 -9.76
N VAL A 74 -15.48 -1.96 -8.65
CA VAL A 74 -15.92 -2.96 -7.67
C VAL A 74 -17.28 -2.57 -7.11
N GLY A 75 -18.15 -3.54 -6.87
CA GLY A 75 -19.52 -3.36 -6.38
C GLY A 75 -20.54 -3.03 -7.47
N GLN A 76 -20.11 -2.71 -8.70
CA GLN A 76 -21.01 -2.50 -9.84
C GLN A 76 -21.82 -3.77 -10.16
N ASN A 77 -23.04 -3.61 -10.67
CA ASN A 77 -23.86 -4.73 -11.12
C ASN A 77 -23.21 -5.43 -12.33
N LEU A 78 -23.21 -6.77 -12.32
CA LEU A 78 -22.58 -7.56 -13.40
C LEU A 78 -23.28 -7.36 -14.76
N SER A 79 -24.60 -7.24 -14.79
CA SER A 79 -25.36 -7.04 -16.03
C SER A 79 -25.00 -5.70 -16.67
N ASP A 80 -24.90 -4.63 -15.87
CA ASP A 80 -24.49 -3.30 -16.34
C ASP A 80 -23.06 -3.31 -16.88
N ALA A 81 -22.14 -4.02 -16.19
CA ALA A 81 -20.76 -4.15 -16.63
C ALA A 81 -20.66 -4.86 -18.00
N ARG A 82 -21.44 -5.93 -18.21
CA ARG A 82 -21.52 -6.64 -19.50
C ARG A 82 -22.10 -5.77 -20.62
N ALA A 83 -23.04 -4.89 -20.30
CA ALA A 83 -23.59 -3.94 -21.26
C ALA A 83 -22.58 -2.86 -21.65
N LEU A 84 -21.79 -2.36 -20.68
CA LEU A 84 -20.77 -1.34 -20.90
C LEU A 84 -19.58 -1.86 -21.73
N VAL A 85 -19.16 -3.11 -21.49
CA VAL A 85 -17.92 -3.67 -22.06
C VAL A 85 -18.24 -4.94 -22.86
N PRO A 86 -18.49 -4.82 -24.17
CA PRO A 86 -18.63 -5.99 -25.05
C PRO A 86 -17.38 -6.87 -24.99
N GLY A 87 -17.57 -8.19 -24.88
CA GLY A 87 -16.45 -9.13 -24.80
C GLY A 87 -15.76 -9.18 -23.42
N LEU A 88 -16.38 -8.65 -22.37
CA LEU A 88 -15.94 -8.83 -20.98
C LEU A 88 -15.86 -10.32 -20.61
N LEU A 89 -14.70 -10.76 -20.12
CA LEU A 89 -14.52 -12.07 -19.49
C LEU A 89 -15.02 -11.99 -18.05
N VAL A 90 -15.81 -12.97 -17.63
CA VAL A 90 -16.52 -12.94 -16.35
C VAL A 90 -16.39 -14.30 -15.69
N PHE A 91 -15.85 -14.32 -14.47
CA PHE A 91 -15.67 -15.52 -13.67
C PHE A 91 -16.25 -15.31 -12.27
N GLU A 92 -16.81 -16.36 -11.68
CA GLU A 92 -17.23 -16.30 -10.27
C GLU A 92 -15.96 -16.19 -9.40
N HIS A 93 -16.00 -15.31 -8.41
CA HIS A 93 -14.90 -15.16 -7.47
C HIS A 93 -14.92 -16.34 -6.50
N ASP A 94 -13.79 -17.04 -6.41
CA ASP A 94 -13.49 -17.98 -5.34
C ASP A 94 -12.62 -17.28 -4.26
N PRO A 95 -13.22 -16.83 -3.14
CA PRO A 95 -12.50 -16.12 -2.09
C PRO A 95 -11.56 -17.04 -1.32
N GLU A 96 -11.90 -18.33 -1.20
CA GLU A 96 -11.10 -19.32 -0.47
C GLU A 96 -9.81 -19.61 -1.22
N PHE A 97 -9.90 -19.86 -2.53
CA PHE A 97 -8.72 -19.99 -3.40
C PHE A 97 -7.84 -18.75 -3.31
N THR A 98 -8.44 -17.56 -3.43
CA THR A 98 -7.71 -16.29 -3.41
C THR A 98 -6.98 -16.06 -2.08
N ALA A 99 -7.61 -16.40 -0.96
CA ALA A 99 -7.03 -16.29 0.37
C ALA A 99 -5.92 -17.32 0.61
N HIS A 100 -6.14 -18.57 0.18
CA HIS A 100 -5.15 -19.64 0.31
C HIS A 100 -3.84 -19.31 -0.42
N VAL A 101 -3.94 -18.89 -1.69
CA VAL A 101 -2.77 -18.48 -2.48
C VAL A 101 -2.06 -17.29 -1.82
N PHE A 102 -2.80 -16.41 -1.12
CA PHE A 102 -2.21 -15.24 -0.47
C PHE A 102 -1.42 -15.64 0.78
N SER A 103 -1.93 -16.61 1.56
CA SER A 103 -1.20 -17.18 2.68
C SER A 103 0.13 -17.78 2.22
N GLU A 104 0.12 -18.62 1.17
CA GLU A 104 1.34 -19.21 0.62
C GLU A 104 2.31 -18.13 0.09
N PHE A 105 1.76 -17.09 -0.55
CA PHE A 105 2.52 -15.94 -1.01
C PHE A 105 3.20 -15.21 0.15
N ALA A 106 2.48 -14.95 1.24
CA ALA A 106 3.02 -14.26 2.42
C ALA A 106 4.13 -15.09 3.08
N ASP A 107 3.92 -16.40 3.24
CA ASP A 107 4.91 -17.30 3.83
C ASP A 107 6.22 -17.35 3.03
N TRP A 108 6.12 -17.35 1.69
CA TRP A 108 7.29 -17.37 0.80
C TRP A 108 8.22 -16.15 0.97
N HIS A 109 7.68 -15.00 1.37
CA HIS A 109 8.46 -13.76 1.53
C HIS A 109 9.36 -13.75 2.78
N SER A 110 9.33 -14.79 3.60
CA SER A 110 10.35 -15.06 4.61
C SER A 110 11.77 -15.12 4.01
N ASN A 111 11.89 -15.31 2.69
CA ASN A 111 13.17 -15.25 1.95
C ASN A 111 13.76 -13.83 1.80
N ALA A 112 12.94 -12.79 1.98
CA ALA A 112 13.30 -11.39 1.73
C ALA A 112 13.44 -10.59 3.02
N SER A 113 12.77 -11.02 4.10
CA SER A 113 12.88 -10.43 5.42
C SER A 113 12.53 -11.45 6.51
N PRO A 114 13.20 -11.39 7.69
CA PRO A 114 12.81 -12.17 8.86
C PRO A 114 11.47 -11.74 9.47
N ILE A 115 10.95 -10.54 9.15
CA ILE A 115 9.68 -10.02 9.70
C ILE A 115 8.79 -9.59 8.54
N VAL A 116 7.77 -10.39 8.30
CA VAL A 116 6.74 -10.18 7.28
C VAL A 116 5.39 -10.04 7.99
N ALA A 117 4.62 -9.02 7.63
CA ALA A 117 3.28 -8.80 8.13
C ALA A 117 2.30 -8.59 6.97
N VAL A 118 1.15 -9.25 7.06
CA VAL A 118 0.00 -8.99 6.18
C VAL A 118 -0.75 -7.78 6.71
N HIS A 119 -1.03 -6.81 5.85
CA HIS A 119 -1.82 -5.64 6.18
C HIS A 119 -3.17 -5.71 5.46
N ASP A 120 -4.23 -6.02 6.21
CA ASP A 120 -5.60 -6.25 5.72
C ASP A 120 -6.52 -5.03 5.86
N ALA A 121 -6.02 -3.93 6.43
CA ALA A 121 -6.86 -2.79 6.86
C ALA A 121 -7.60 -2.07 5.72
N LEU A 122 -7.17 -2.22 4.47
CA LEU A 122 -7.68 -1.45 3.32
C LEU A 122 -8.08 -2.31 2.12
N THR A 123 -7.56 -3.52 2.01
CA THR A 123 -7.96 -4.46 0.98
C THR A 123 -8.10 -5.84 1.60
N PRO A 124 -9.07 -6.68 1.15
CA PRO A 124 -9.33 -7.97 1.76
C PRO A 124 -8.15 -8.96 1.73
N TYR A 125 -7.15 -8.69 0.89
CA TYR A 125 -6.06 -9.62 0.62
C TYR A 125 -4.68 -8.98 0.62
N GLY A 126 -4.53 -7.66 0.80
CA GLY A 126 -3.48 -6.99 0.03
C GLY A 126 -2.82 -5.78 0.63
N ASP A 127 -1.85 -6.00 1.49
CA ASP A 127 -0.49 -5.49 1.29
C ASP A 127 0.47 -6.36 2.12
N LEU A 128 1.69 -6.54 1.64
CA LEU A 128 2.75 -7.17 2.41
C LEU A 128 3.70 -6.11 2.96
N MET A 129 3.93 -6.13 4.26
CA MET A 129 4.88 -5.25 4.94
C MET A 129 6.09 -6.06 5.39
N LEU A 130 7.27 -5.61 5.00
CA LEU A 130 8.53 -6.25 5.35
C LEU A 130 9.40 -5.27 6.12
N ASP A 131 9.92 -5.67 7.28
CA ASP A 131 11.03 -4.96 7.91
C ASP A 131 12.32 -5.39 7.21
N ILE A 132 12.90 -4.51 6.41
CA ILE A 132 14.11 -4.79 5.65
C ILE A 132 15.37 -4.22 6.33
N THR A 133 15.26 -3.83 7.61
CA THR A 133 16.37 -3.26 8.37
C THR A 133 17.56 -4.22 8.36
N GLY A 134 18.68 -3.72 7.85
CA GLY A 134 19.93 -4.48 7.82
C GLY A 134 20.00 -5.59 6.77
N VAL A 135 19.00 -5.82 5.92
CA VAL A 135 19.07 -6.87 4.88
C VAL A 135 19.25 -6.35 3.45
N ALA A 136 18.93 -5.07 3.19
CA ALA A 136 18.99 -4.49 1.85
C ALA A 136 20.38 -4.60 1.18
N HIS A 137 21.47 -4.63 1.96
CA HIS A 137 22.83 -4.79 1.44
C HIS A 137 23.06 -6.14 0.75
N LEU A 138 22.32 -7.20 1.11
CA LEU A 138 22.38 -8.51 0.46
C LEU A 138 21.83 -8.48 -0.98
N PHE A 139 21.05 -7.44 -1.29
CA PHE A 139 20.50 -7.18 -2.61
C PHE A 139 21.27 -6.09 -3.37
N GLY A 140 22.40 -5.60 -2.84
CA GLY A 140 23.15 -4.47 -3.41
C GLY A 140 22.55 -3.08 -3.10
N GLY A 141 21.63 -3.01 -2.12
CA GLY A 141 21.00 -1.77 -1.67
C GLY A 141 19.48 -1.77 -1.86
N GLU A 142 18.82 -0.76 -1.30
CA GLU A 142 17.35 -0.69 -1.24
C GLU A 142 16.69 -0.57 -2.62
N ALA A 143 17.25 0.25 -3.50
CA ALA A 143 16.74 0.40 -4.86
C ALA A 143 16.78 -0.92 -5.63
N GLN A 144 17.90 -1.65 -5.54
CA GLN A 144 18.06 -2.95 -6.20
C GLN A 144 17.19 -4.03 -5.53
N MET A 145 17.00 -3.98 -4.21
CA MET A 145 16.05 -4.84 -3.50
C MET A 145 14.62 -4.65 -4.00
N LEU A 146 14.15 -3.38 -4.09
CA LEU A 146 12.82 -3.05 -4.57
C LEU A 146 12.59 -3.54 -6.01
N ASP A 147 13.55 -3.28 -6.90
CA ASP A 147 13.47 -3.72 -8.29
C ASP A 147 13.49 -5.25 -8.41
N THR A 148 14.39 -5.92 -7.66
CA THR A 148 14.48 -7.38 -7.65
C THR A 148 13.17 -8.03 -7.20
N LEU A 149 12.61 -7.58 -6.07
CA LEU A 149 11.41 -8.18 -5.50
C LEU A 149 10.18 -7.91 -6.38
N THR A 150 9.97 -6.65 -6.79
CA THR A 150 8.83 -6.31 -7.67
C THR A 150 8.97 -6.94 -9.04
N GLY A 151 10.19 -7.00 -9.61
CA GLY A 151 10.49 -7.65 -10.88
C GLY A 151 10.21 -9.15 -10.85
N ARG A 152 10.61 -9.86 -9.78
CA ARG A 152 10.29 -11.28 -9.59
C ARG A 152 8.79 -11.53 -9.55
N LEU A 153 8.03 -10.70 -8.82
CA LEU A 153 6.58 -10.84 -8.73
C LEU A 153 5.88 -10.58 -10.07
N ARG A 154 6.35 -9.58 -10.82
CA ARG A 154 5.88 -9.32 -12.20
C ARG A 154 6.19 -10.50 -13.12
N ALA A 155 7.37 -11.10 -13.02
CA ALA A 155 7.74 -12.28 -13.80
C ALA A 155 6.87 -13.50 -13.47
N LEU A 156 6.40 -13.61 -12.23
CA LEU A 156 5.43 -14.62 -11.80
C LEU A 156 3.99 -14.33 -12.25
N GLY A 157 3.75 -13.17 -12.89
CA GLY A 157 2.45 -12.78 -13.44
C GLY A 157 1.58 -11.95 -12.51
N TYR A 158 2.13 -11.42 -11.41
CA TYR A 158 1.42 -10.51 -10.51
C TYR A 158 1.61 -9.04 -10.90
N THR A 159 0.54 -8.28 -10.80
CA THR A 159 0.58 -6.82 -10.79
C THR A 159 1.05 -6.38 -9.41
N THR A 160 2.25 -5.81 -9.34
CA THR A 160 2.86 -5.43 -8.06
C THR A 160 3.42 -4.03 -8.10
N HIS A 161 3.11 -3.28 -7.05
CA HIS A 161 3.71 -2.01 -6.68
C HIS A 161 4.49 -2.17 -5.38
N GLY A 162 5.48 -1.33 -5.15
CA GLY A 162 6.15 -1.31 -3.87
C GLY A 162 6.93 -0.03 -3.64
N ALA A 163 7.24 0.24 -2.37
CA ALA A 163 8.05 1.38 -1.98
C ALA A 163 8.73 1.11 -0.63
N ILE A 164 9.84 1.82 -0.39
CA ILE A 164 10.65 1.70 0.82
C ILE A 164 10.69 3.04 1.55
N ALA A 165 10.46 3.03 2.87
CA ALA A 165 10.58 4.21 3.73
C ALA A 165 10.93 3.83 5.18
N ASP A 166 11.21 4.83 6.03
CA ASP A 166 11.57 4.60 7.44
C ASP A 166 10.38 4.28 8.34
N THR A 167 9.14 4.40 7.83
CA THR A 167 7.92 4.02 8.56
C THR A 167 7.02 3.13 7.69
N VAL A 168 6.30 2.21 8.33
CA VAL A 168 5.31 1.35 7.68
C VAL A 168 4.25 2.18 6.95
N GLY A 169 3.79 3.28 7.55
CA GLY A 169 2.76 4.13 6.96
C GLY A 169 3.24 4.85 5.70
N ALA A 170 4.48 5.33 5.70
CA ALA A 170 5.06 5.95 4.51
C ALA A 170 5.31 4.93 3.40
N ALA A 171 5.88 3.77 3.73
CA ALA A 171 6.11 2.71 2.75
C ALA A 171 4.79 2.29 2.07
N TRP A 172 3.74 2.09 2.88
CA TRP A 172 2.39 1.84 2.37
C TRP A 172 1.89 2.96 1.46
N ALA A 173 1.97 4.22 1.92
CA ALA A 173 1.47 5.37 1.17
C ALA A 173 2.13 5.49 -0.21
N PHE A 174 3.46 5.38 -0.27
CA PHE A 174 4.16 5.41 -1.55
C PHE A 174 3.84 4.17 -2.41
N ALA A 175 3.73 2.96 -1.85
CA ALA A 175 3.37 1.78 -2.64
C ALA A 175 2.00 1.89 -3.33
N HIS A 176 1.07 2.67 -2.76
CA HIS A 176 -0.27 2.88 -3.32
C HIS A 176 -0.39 4.11 -4.22
N PHE A 177 0.25 5.22 -3.85
CA PHE A 177 0.02 6.52 -4.49
C PHE A 177 1.17 7.00 -5.38
N ASP A 178 2.38 6.46 -5.18
CA ASP A 178 3.58 6.85 -5.91
C ASP A 178 4.63 5.73 -5.89
N PRO A 179 4.34 4.60 -6.56
CA PRO A 179 5.09 3.37 -6.40
C PRO A 179 6.47 3.42 -7.07
N GLY A 180 7.40 2.64 -6.56
CA GLY A 180 8.80 2.59 -7.01
C GLY A 180 9.73 3.51 -6.22
N ARG A 181 9.20 4.27 -5.25
CA ARG A 181 9.98 5.17 -4.41
C ARG A 181 10.82 4.41 -3.38
N VAL A 182 12.04 4.87 -3.18
CA VAL A 182 12.86 4.61 -2.00
C VAL A 182 13.11 5.96 -1.34
N VAL A 183 12.42 6.21 -0.22
CA VAL A 183 12.42 7.53 0.42
C VAL A 183 13.35 7.52 1.62
N PRO A 184 14.39 8.37 1.67
CA PRO A 184 15.23 8.52 2.84
C PRO A 184 14.54 9.41 3.90
N GLU A 185 14.86 9.18 5.16
CA GLU A 185 14.32 9.92 6.33
C GLU A 185 14.33 11.44 6.16
N SER A 186 15.41 11.99 5.61
CA SER A 186 15.61 13.42 5.40
C SER A 186 14.63 14.03 4.40
N GLU A 187 14.03 13.22 3.52
CA GLU A 187 13.11 13.68 2.47
C GLU A 187 11.66 13.27 2.77
N LEU A 188 11.42 12.53 3.86
CA LEU A 188 10.15 11.91 4.15
C LEU A 188 9.00 12.91 4.26
N GLU A 189 9.19 14.00 5.03
CA GLU A 189 8.14 15.01 5.22
C GLU A 189 7.76 15.70 3.91
N ALA A 190 8.75 16.09 3.11
CA ALA A 190 8.53 16.73 1.83
C ALA A 190 7.83 15.77 0.84
N ALA A 191 8.27 14.52 0.77
CA ALA A 191 7.69 13.52 -0.12
C ALA A 191 6.24 13.15 0.27
N LEU A 192 5.90 13.15 1.56
CA LEU A 192 4.54 12.89 2.02
C LEU A 192 3.58 14.07 1.77
N ALA A 193 4.09 15.31 1.72
CA ALA A 193 3.26 16.50 1.56
C ALA A 193 2.48 16.55 0.25
N ASP A 194 3.00 15.91 -0.81
CA ASP A 194 2.38 15.84 -2.13
C ASP A 194 1.36 14.70 -2.27
N LEU A 195 1.29 13.80 -1.28
CA LEU A 195 0.37 12.67 -1.34
C LEU A 195 -1.07 13.07 -0.95
N PRO A 196 -2.08 12.45 -1.59
CA PRO A 196 -3.47 12.71 -1.29
C PRO A 196 -3.85 12.27 0.14
N VAL A 197 -4.90 12.87 0.72
CA VAL A 197 -5.33 12.62 2.12
C VAL A 197 -5.66 11.15 2.41
N ASN A 198 -6.12 10.40 1.40
CA ASN A 198 -6.35 8.96 1.52
C ASN A 198 -5.05 8.17 1.82
N ALA A 199 -3.86 8.72 1.58
CA ALA A 199 -2.58 8.17 2.03
C ALA A 199 -2.47 8.02 3.55
N LEU A 200 -3.25 8.81 4.32
CA LEU A 200 -3.29 8.74 5.78
C LEU A 200 -4.07 7.54 6.32
N ARG A 201 -4.82 6.81 5.48
CA ARG A 201 -5.59 5.61 5.88
C ARG A 201 -6.57 5.87 7.03
N LEU A 202 -7.13 7.07 7.09
CA LEU A 202 -8.08 7.41 8.15
C LEU A 202 -9.38 6.63 7.94
N THR A 203 -9.80 5.90 8.97
CA THR A 203 -11.14 5.31 9.02
C THR A 203 -12.20 6.41 9.11
N GLU A 204 -13.44 6.12 8.73
CA GLU A 204 -14.55 7.08 8.85
C GLU A 204 -14.66 7.66 10.26
N ALA A 205 -14.45 6.83 11.29
CA ALA A 205 -14.42 7.26 12.68
C ALA A 205 -13.26 8.23 12.97
N GLN A 206 -12.06 7.97 12.44
CA GLN A 206 -10.92 8.87 12.59
C GLN A 206 -11.11 10.20 11.86
N VAL A 207 -11.69 10.18 10.65
CA VAL A 207 -12.04 11.40 9.92
C VAL A 207 -13.08 12.21 10.69
N SER A 208 -14.15 11.56 11.16
CA SER A 208 -15.20 12.20 11.96
C SER A 208 -14.66 12.86 13.22
N ASN A 209 -13.72 12.20 13.91
CA ASN A 209 -13.10 12.72 15.13
C ASN A 209 -12.04 13.79 14.87
N ALA A 210 -11.39 13.78 13.69
CA ALA A 210 -10.37 14.76 13.34
C ALA A 210 -10.95 16.07 12.78
N LEU A 211 -12.11 16.03 12.12
CA LEU A 211 -12.76 17.20 11.50
C LEU A 211 -12.96 18.41 12.43
N PRO A 212 -13.37 18.25 13.72
CA PRO A 212 -13.48 19.38 14.65
C PRO A 212 -12.15 20.07 14.93
N HIS A 213 -11.04 19.31 14.96
CA HIS A 213 -9.70 19.81 15.29
C HIS A 213 -8.94 20.32 14.06
N LEU A 214 -9.18 19.73 12.88
CA LEU A 214 -8.57 20.15 11.63
C LEU A 214 -9.10 21.50 11.12
N ARG A 215 -10.35 21.86 11.44
CA ARG A 215 -10.85 23.23 11.22
C ARG A 215 -9.99 24.29 11.95
N ALA A 216 -9.53 23.99 13.16
CA ALA A 216 -8.67 24.89 13.93
C ALA A 216 -7.23 24.96 13.36
N VAL A 217 -6.71 23.86 12.80
CA VAL A 217 -5.37 23.83 12.18
C VAL A 217 -5.37 24.50 10.80
N MET A 218 -6.40 24.29 9.97
CA MET A 218 -6.56 24.98 8.68
C MET A 218 -6.77 26.49 8.87
N GLN A 219 -7.50 26.92 9.91
CA GLN A 219 -7.63 28.34 10.25
C GLN A 219 -6.30 28.97 10.74
N ARG A 220 -5.43 28.19 11.40
CA ARG A 220 -4.09 28.66 11.80
C ARG A 220 -3.11 28.79 10.62
N ARG A 221 -3.26 28.03 9.54
CA ARG A 221 -2.47 28.24 8.30
C ARG A 221 -2.94 29.45 7.47
N MET A 222 -4.19 29.90 7.61
CA MET A 222 -4.64 31.18 7.04
C MET A 222 -4.22 32.42 7.86
N HIS A 223 -3.87 32.27 9.14
CA HIS A 223 -3.53 33.41 10.01
C HIS A 223 -2.03 33.77 10.01
N VAL A 224 -1.15 32.91 9.49
CA VAL A 224 0.30 33.19 9.39
C VAL A 224 0.67 33.88 8.06
N CYS A 225 -0.27 33.98 7.10
CA CYS A 225 -0.09 34.71 5.84
C CYS A 225 -0.73 36.12 5.85
N ASN A 226 -0.93 36.73 7.02
CA ASN A 226 -1.50 38.09 7.12
C ASN A 226 -0.65 39.08 7.93
N GLN A 227 0.64 38.78 8.13
CA GLN A 227 1.60 39.70 8.77
C GLN A 227 2.67 40.28 7.82
N CYS A 228 2.53 40.12 6.50
CA CYS A 228 3.44 40.73 5.51
C CYS A 228 2.83 41.85 4.66
N LEU A 229 1.69 42.44 5.05
CA LEU A 229 1.15 43.63 4.39
C LEU A 229 0.93 44.73 5.44
N LEU A 230 2.02 45.42 5.77
CA LEU A 230 1.92 46.78 6.29
C LEU A 230 1.52 47.73 5.15
N PRO A 231 0.78 48.79 5.48
CA PRO A 231 0.15 49.67 4.50
C PRO A 231 1.14 50.73 4.02
N THR A 232 1.08 51.07 2.73
CA THR A 232 1.53 52.39 2.29
C THR A 232 0.34 53.07 1.63
N SER A 233 -0.29 53.94 2.41
CA SER A 233 -1.20 54.98 1.96
C SER A 233 -0.53 55.89 0.93
N VAL A 234 -1.38 56.66 0.22
CA VAL A 234 -1.22 58.07 -0.21
C VAL A 234 -1.36 58.30 -1.73
N ILE A 235 -2.52 58.89 -2.09
CA ILE A 235 -2.75 60.04 -3.02
C ILE A 235 -2.23 59.86 -4.46
N LEU A 236 -3.05 59.80 -5.51
CA LEU A 236 -4.03 60.79 -6.01
C LEU A 236 -4.96 60.09 -7.03
#